data_AF-A0A075GC21-F1
#
_entry.id   AF-A0A075GC21-F1
#
_cell.length_a   1.000
_cell.length_b   1.000
_cell.length_c   1.000
_cell.angle_alpha   90.00
_cell.angle_beta   90.00
_cell.angle_gamma   90.00
#
_symmetry.space_group_name_H-M   'P 1'
#
loop_
_entity.id
_entity.type
_entity.pdbx_description
1 polymer ?
#
loop_
_entity_poly.entity_id
_entity_poly.type
_entity_poly.pdbx_seq_one_letter_code
_entity_poly.pdbx_strand_id
1 'polypeptide(L)'
;MVGRDNAHIPKESWPSFTWYLIEFAIVFAVANLIAFQIIPTVDQMVGEKNLLLCEQVSWLSKCAPSEEKMSDTGLLNWIYWSIVGGVFIGWYLLIRGFVLKKPILGNR
;
A
#
# COMPACT_ATOMS: atom_id res chain seq x y z
N MET A 1 44.81 -34.42 23.09
CA MET A 1 44.65 -32.99 23.44
C MET A 1 43.16 -32.73 23.56
N VAL A 2 42.65 -32.44 24.75
CA VAL A 2 41.24 -32.13 24.95
C VAL A 2 41.02 -30.70 24.46
N GLY A 3 40.44 -30.56 23.27
CA GLY A 3 39.94 -29.27 22.80
C GLY A 3 38.79 -28.86 23.72
N ARG A 4 38.93 -27.74 24.42
CA ARG A 4 37.80 -27.18 25.15
C ARG A 4 36.91 -26.47 24.12
N ASP A 5 35.72 -27.00 23.91
CA ASP A 5 34.68 -26.42 23.06
C ASP A 5 34.09 -25.18 23.74
N ASN A 6 34.83 -24.07 23.67
CA ASN A 6 34.43 -22.79 24.27
C ASN A 6 33.67 -21.90 23.28
N ALA A 7 33.57 -22.33 22.02
CA ALA A 7 32.86 -21.59 20.99
C ALA A 7 31.38 -21.98 21.05
N HIS A 8 30.59 -21.18 21.76
CA HIS A 8 29.14 -21.17 21.62
C HIS A 8 28.82 -20.61 20.23
N ILE A 9 28.89 -21.46 19.20
CA ILE A 9 28.31 -21.15 17.91
C ILE A 9 26.80 -21.32 18.08
N PRO A 10 26.02 -20.22 18.09
CA PRO A 10 24.57 -20.35 18.17
C PRO A 10 24.11 -21.16 16.97
N LYS A 11 23.50 -22.32 17.24
CA LYS A 11 22.85 -23.18 16.23
C LYS A 11 21.58 -22.54 15.65
N GLU A 12 21.17 -21.40 16.19
CA GLU A 12 20.00 -20.64 15.75
C GLU A 12 20.28 -19.98 14.39
N SER A 13 19.87 -20.69 13.35
CA SER A 13 19.86 -20.23 11.96
C SER A 13 18.88 -19.07 11.78
N TRP A 14 19.39 -17.84 11.60
CA TRP A 14 18.68 -16.60 11.20
C TRP A 14 17.44 -16.18 12.04
N PRO A 15 17.30 -14.90 12.44
CA PRO A 15 16.12 -14.46 13.18
C PRO A 15 14.82 -14.74 12.40
N SER A 16 13.83 -15.35 13.05
CA SER A 16 12.54 -15.67 12.43
C SER A 16 11.80 -14.43 11.91
N PHE A 17 12.01 -13.28 12.55
CA PHE A 17 11.51 -11.98 12.11
C PHE A 17 12.03 -11.56 10.73
N THR A 18 13.25 -11.96 10.36
CA THR A 18 13.84 -11.57 9.07
C THR A 18 13.06 -12.15 7.89
N TRP A 19 12.45 -13.33 8.05
CA TRP A 19 11.56 -13.88 7.04
C TRP A 19 10.30 -13.03 6.83
N TYR A 20 9.73 -12.47 7.90
CA TYR A 20 8.59 -11.56 7.79
C TYR A 20 8.96 -10.23 7.15
N LEU A 21 10.17 -9.72 7.39
CA LEU A 21 10.68 -8.53 6.70
C LEU A 21 10.88 -8.77 5.21
N ILE A 22 11.44 -9.92 4.83
CA ILE A 22 11.62 -10.27 3.42
C ILE A 22 10.27 -10.41 2.72
N GLU A 23 9.32 -11.10 3.34
CA GLU A 23 7.95 -11.22 2.83
C GLU A 23 7.30 -9.84 2.68
N PHE A 24 7.40 -8.97 3.68
CA PHE A 24 6.90 -7.60 3.64
C PHE A 24 7.50 -6.81 2.47
N ALA A 25 8.82 -6.88 2.26
CA ALA A 25 9.50 -6.17 1.19
C ALA A 25 9.02 -6.63 -0.20
N ILE A 26 8.81 -7.94 -0.38
CA ILE A 26 8.28 -8.50 -1.63
C ILE A 26 6.85 -8.02 -1.86
N VAL A 27 5.98 -8.14 -0.86
CA VAL A 27 4.58 -7.69 -0.96
C VAL A 27 4.50 -6.19 -1.21
N PHE A 28 5.35 -5.40 -0.55
CA PHE A 28 5.46 -3.96 -0.78
C PHE A 28 5.83 -3.67 -2.24
N ALA A 29 6.88 -4.32 -2.78
CA ALA A 29 7.28 -4.12 -4.16
C ALA A 29 6.16 -4.44 -5.15
N VAL A 30 5.47 -5.57 -4.95
CA VAL A 30 4.31 -5.97 -5.77
C VAL A 30 3.16 -4.96 -5.64
N ALA A 31 2.86 -4.49 -4.43
CA ALA A 31 1.80 -3.51 -4.19
C ALA A 31 2.07 -2.17 -4.90
N ASN A 32 3.32 -1.69 -4.88
CA ASN A 32 3.70 -0.47 -5.59
C ASN A 32 3.61 -0.66 -7.10
N LEU A 33 4.01 -1.81 -7.65
CA LEU A 33 3.85 -2.11 -9.09
C LEU A 33 2.38 -2.09 -9.53
N ILE A 34 1.50 -2.72 -8.73
CA ILE A 34 0.06 -2.72 -8.98
C ILE A 34 -0.48 -1.29 -8.91
N ALA A 35 -0.09 -0.52 -7.89
CA ALA A 35 -0.51 0.87 -7.74
C ALA A 35 -0.07 1.73 -8.94
N PHE A 36 1.18 1.61 -9.40
CA PHE A 36 1.66 2.34 -10.58
C PHE A 36 0.83 2.08 -11.84
N GLN A 37 0.34 0.85 -12.02
CA GLN A 37 -0.48 0.52 -13.19
C GLN A 37 -1.92 1.03 -13.06
N ILE A 38 -2.45 1.13 -11.84
CA ILE A 38 -3.83 1.55 -11.59
C ILE A 38 -3.97 3.08 -11.54
N ILE A 39 -2.99 3.81 -10.99
CA ILE A 39 -3.04 5.27 -10.84
C ILE A 39 -3.41 6.03 -12.12
N PRO A 40 -2.82 5.78 -13.31
CA PRO A 40 -3.20 6.52 -14.51
C PRO A 40 -4.67 6.27 -14.92
N THR A 41 -5.19 5.07 -14.68
CA THR A 41 -6.61 4.77 -14.94
C THR A 41 -7.53 5.46 -13.94
N VAL A 42 -7.10 5.59 -12.69
CA VAL A 42 -7.88 6.27 -11.65
C VAL A 42 -7.85 7.78 -11.82
N ASP A 43 -6.72 8.36 -12.26
CA ASP A 43 -6.63 9.79 -12.57
C ASP A 43 -7.63 10.19 -13.68
N GLN A 44 -7.80 9.34 -14.70
CA GLN A 44 -8.81 9.55 -15.74
C GLN A 44 -10.25 9.48 -15.21
N MET A 45 -10.53 8.57 -14.27
CA MET A 45 -11.90 8.38 -13.76
C MET A 45 -12.28 9.35 -12.62
N VAL A 46 -11.32 9.74 -11.80
CA VAL A 46 -11.55 10.44 -10.51
C VAL A 46 -10.85 11.81 -10.49
N GLY A 47 -9.74 11.97 -11.21
CA GLY A 47 -9.02 13.24 -11.35
C GLY A 47 -9.77 14.25 -12.22
N GLU A 48 -10.66 13.79 -13.10
CA GLU A 48 -11.60 14.65 -13.84
C GLU A 48 -12.81 15.05 -12.97
N LYS A 49 -12.55 15.80 -11.90
CA LYS A 49 -13.63 16.53 -11.24
C LYS A 49 -13.98 17.72 -12.13
N ASN A 50 -15.09 17.61 -12.88
CA ASN A 50 -15.79 18.76 -13.45
C ASN A 50 -16.30 19.64 -12.31
N LEU A 51 -15.41 20.44 -11.71
CA LEU A 51 -15.77 21.40 -10.69
C LEU A 51 -16.60 22.50 -11.36
N LEU A 52 -17.80 22.74 -10.86
CA LEU A 52 -18.51 23.97 -11.18
C LEU A 52 -17.79 25.09 -10.46
N LEU A 53 -16.98 25.87 -11.18
CA LEU A 53 -16.46 27.12 -10.67
C LEU A 53 -17.63 28.09 -10.65
N CYS A 54 -18.22 28.23 -9.46
CA CYS A 54 -19.27 29.22 -9.22
C CYS A 54 -18.60 30.50 -8.73
N GLU A 55 -18.55 31.51 -9.59
CA GLU A 55 -18.12 32.85 -9.21
C GLU A 55 -19.32 33.61 -8.63
N GLN A 56 -19.13 34.25 -7.47
CA GLN A 56 -20.15 35.09 -6.86
C GLN A 56 -20.07 36.51 -7.41
N VAL A 57 -20.86 36.78 -8.47
CA VAL A 57 -21.17 38.14 -8.90
C VAL A 57 -22.46 38.58 -8.23
N SER A 58 -22.31 39.35 -7.15
CA SER A 58 -23.39 39.90 -6.33
C SER A 58 -24.35 38.84 -5.75
N TRP A 59 -25.61 38.77 -6.21
CA TRP A 59 -26.66 37.88 -5.73
C TRP A 59 -26.94 36.69 -6.68
N LEU A 60 -26.21 36.58 -7.78
CA LEU A 60 -26.43 35.55 -8.79
C LEU A 60 -25.18 34.68 -8.92
N SER A 61 -25.27 33.42 -8.50
CA SER A 61 -24.25 32.41 -8.71
C SER A 61 -24.27 31.96 -10.18
N LYS A 62 -23.32 32.46 -10.97
CA LYS A 62 -23.06 31.90 -12.30
C LYS A 62 -22.10 30.72 -12.11
N CYS A 63 -22.56 29.53 -12.46
CA CYS A 63 -21.73 28.33 -12.47
C CYS A 63 -21.46 27.96 -13.92
N ALA A 64 -20.18 27.93 -14.30
CA ALA A 64 -19.72 27.37 -15.56
C ALA A 64 -19.00 26.05 -15.26
N PRO A 65 -19.09 25.04 -16.14
CA PRO A 65 -18.21 23.88 -16.04
C PRO A 65 -16.77 24.37 -16.17
N SER A 66 -15.92 24.13 -15.16
CA SER A 66 -14.51 24.46 -15.26
C SER A 66 -13.86 23.53 -16.28
N GLU A 67 -13.29 24.09 -17.35
CA GLU A 67 -12.57 23.29 -18.36
C GLU A 67 -11.13 22.94 -17.91
N GLU A 68 -10.71 23.38 -16.73
CA GLU A 68 -9.38 23.11 -16.20
C GLU A 68 -9.33 21.76 -15.45
N LYS A 69 -8.49 20.86 -15.94
CA LYS A 69 -8.18 19.59 -15.30
C LYS A 69 -7.34 19.83 -14.03
N MET A 70 -8.00 20.14 -12.91
CA MET A 70 -7.30 20.21 -11.63
C MET A 70 -7.06 18.79 -11.10
N SER A 71 -5.89 18.23 -11.42
CA SER A 71 -5.41 17.00 -10.79
C SER A 71 -5.15 17.30 -9.31
N ASP A 72 -6.06 16.88 -8.43
CA ASP A 72 -5.89 16.95 -6.98
C ASP A 72 -4.84 15.92 -6.55
N THR A 73 -3.58 16.37 -6.58
CA THR A 73 -2.42 15.59 -6.15
C THR A 73 -2.57 15.02 -4.73
N GLY A 74 -3.30 15.71 -3.85
CA GLY A 74 -3.60 15.24 -2.51
C GLY A 74 -4.50 14.02 -2.53
N LEU A 75 -5.61 14.08 -3.26
CA LEU A 75 -6.53 12.95 -3.42
C LEU A 75 -5.85 11.77 -4.11
N LEU A 76 -5.06 12.02 -5.16
CA LEU A 76 -4.36 10.96 -5.90
C LEU A 76 -3.35 10.22 -5.01
N ASN A 77 -2.65 10.94 -4.13
CA ASN A 77 -1.75 10.34 -3.14
C ASN A 77 -2.50 9.47 -2.12
N TRP A 78 -3.66 9.93 -1.62
CA TRP A 78 -4.50 9.11 -0.74
C TRP A 78 -5.01 7.84 -1.41
N ILE A 79 -5.41 7.93 -2.68
CA ILE A 79 -5.82 6.78 -3.50
C ILE A 79 -4.66 5.80 -3.66
N TYR A 80 -3.45 6.30 -3.95
CA TYR A 80 -2.26 5.47 -4.05
C TYR A 80 -2.04 4.62 -2.79
N TRP A 81 -2.03 5.26 -1.63
CA TRP A 81 -1.84 4.56 -0.36
C TRP A 81 -2.99 3.62 -0.01
N SER A 82 -4.22 3.94 -0.44
CA SER A 82 -5.38 3.05 -0.29
C SER A 82 -5.20 1.75 -1.10
N ILE A 83 -4.72 1.84 -2.34
CA ILE A 83 -4.43 0.66 -3.18
C ILE A 83 -3.35 -0.19 -2.52
N VAL A 84 -2.23 0.43 -2.11
CA VAL A 84 -1.14 -0.27 -1.43
C VAL A 84 -1.66 -0.97 -0.17
N GLY A 85 -2.40 -0.26 0.70
CA GLY A 85 -3.00 -0.81 1.90
C GLY A 85 -3.98 -1.96 1.62
N GLY A 86 -4.79 -1.86 0.57
CA GLY A 86 -5.70 -2.92 0.14
C GLY A 86 -4.98 -4.22 -0.23
N VAL A 87 -3.83 -4.12 -0.93
CA VAL A 87 -3.00 -5.29 -1.25
C VAL A 87 -2.45 -5.96 0.01
N PHE A 88 -2.00 -5.17 1.00
CA PHE A 88 -1.55 -5.71 2.28
C PHE A 88 -2.67 -6.44 3.04
N ILE A 89 -3.86 -5.85 3.09
CA ILE A 89 -5.03 -6.48 3.70
C ILE A 89 -5.35 -7.81 3.00
N GLY A 90 -5.37 -7.82 1.66
CA GLY A 90 -5.57 -9.03 0.88
C GLY A 90 -4.52 -10.10 1.15
N TRP A 91 -3.24 -9.73 1.19
CA TRP A 91 -2.15 -10.68 1.43
C TRP A 91 -2.20 -11.29 2.84
N TYR A 92 -2.21 -10.45 3.87
CA TYR A 92 -2.06 -10.92 5.25
C TYR A 92 -3.34 -11.52 5.82
N LEU A 93 -4.53 -11.10 5.36
CA LEU A 93 -5.80 -11.69 5.81
C LEU A 93 -6.24 -12.87 4.95
N LEU A 94 -6.17 -12.77 3.62
CA LEU A 94 -6.68 -13.84 2.73
C LEU A 94 -5.61 -14.90 2.48
N ILE A 95 -4.45 -14.52 1.92
CA ILE A 95 -3.46 -15.53 1.51
C ILE A 95 -2.79 -16.15 2.74
N ARG A 96 -2.33 -15.33 3.67
CA ARG A 96 -1.62 -15.83 4.86
C ARG A 96 -2.55 -16.49 5.87
N GLY A 97 -3.71 -15.91 6.13
CA GLY A 97 -4.70 -16.44 7.09
C GLY A 97 -5.48 -17.63 6.56
N PHE A 98 -6.06 -17.51 5.36
CA PHE A 98 -6.99 -18.50 4.82
C PHE A 98 -6.29 -19.62 4.03
N VAL A 99 -5.30 -19.28 3.17
CA VAL A 99 -4.62 -20.28 2.31
C VAL A 99 -3.50 -21.00 3.06
N LEU A 100 -2.64 -20.27 3.76
CA LEU A 100 -1.47 -20.84 4.44
C LEU A 100 -1.78 -21.41 5.85
N LYS A 101 -2.97 -21.12 6.42
CA LYS A 101 -3.40 -21.52 7.78
C LYS A 101 -2.33 -21.34 8.87
N LYS A 102 -1.38 -20.43 8.68
CA LYS A 102 -0.33 -20.17 9.67
C LYS A 102 -0.89 -19.14 10.67
N PRO A 103 -1.07 -19.51 11.95
CA PRO A 103 -1.57 -18.57 12.94
C PRO A 103 -0.61 -17.38 13.07
N ILE A 104 -1.18 -16.17 13.13
CA ILE A 104 -0.43 -14.90 13.15
C ILE A 104 0.37 -14.76 14.47
N LEU A 105 -0.09 -15.43 15.54
CA LEU A 105 0.60 -15.57 16.84
C LEU A 105 0.74 -17.04 17.26
N GLY A 106 1.24 -17.90 16.38
CA GLY A 106 1.70 -19.23 16.81
C GLY A 106 2.98 -19.09 17.61
N ASN A 107 2.87 -19.08 18.95
CA ASN A 107 4.03 -19.29 19.82
C ASN A 107 4.65 -20.65 19.44
N ARG A 108 5.92 -20.63 19.04
CA ARG A 108 6.67 -21.84 18.69
C ARG A 108 7.05 -22.59 19.96
#